data_AF-A0A3M7CLW5-F1
#
_entry.id   AF-A0A3M7CLW5-F1
#
_cell.length_a   1.000
_cell.length_b   1.000
_cell.length_c   1.000
_cell.angle_alpha   90.00
_cell.angle_beta   90.00
_cell.angle_gamma   90.00
#
_symmetry.space_group_name_H-M   'P 1'
#
loop_
_entity.id
_entity.type
_entity.pdbx_description
1 polymer ?
#
loop_
_entity_poly.entity_id
_entity_poly.type
_entity_poly.pdbx_seq_one_letter_code
_entity_poly.pdbx_strand_id
1 'polypeptide(L)'
;MSEWENAAVGTQTNDTAGGSTGTRSLLDRLLPPRKRYLGLKRKTFLWILLAISLCLLALIIGLSPGLGACGVTSTEDDFIVSLSHILFDAAGSSTDAGGNSNENPLCGRMLRATRYNEEASAQRSVDLRVVDRCTGCEVDDLDTSLKAFERLAPSASGRVDVSWAWLQPAQTGS
;
A
#
# COMPACT_ATOMS: atom_id res chain seq x y z
N MET A 1 -20.79 -59.04 -36.01
CA MET A 1 -20.85 -57.81 -36.83
C MET A 1 -19.51 -57.13 -36.68
N SER A 2 -18.50 -57.65 -37.39
CA SER A 2 -18.07 -57.17 -38.72
C SER A 2 -17.49 -55.77 -38.58
N GLU A 3 -16.18 -55.65 -38.30
CA GLU A 3 -15.12 -55.68 -39.33
C GLU A 3 -15.56 -54.93 -40.59
N TRP A 4 -15.00 -53.74 -40.74
CA TRP A 4 -14.70 -53.19 -42.06
C TRP A 4 -13.20 -52.88 -42.06
N GLU A 5 -12.57 -53.50 -43.04
CA GLU A 5 -11.14 -53.62 -43.27
C GLU A 5 -10.60 -52.51 -44.18
N ASN A 6 -9.34 -52.17 -43.93
CA ASN A 6 -8.26 -51.85 -44.88
C ASN A 6 -8.38 -50.62 -45.83
N ALA A 7 -7.42 -49.69 -45.72
CA ALA A 7 -6.38 -49.53 -46.75
C ALA A 7 -5.28 -48.49 -46.38
N ALA A 8 -4.04 -49.01 -46.40
CA ALA A 8 -2.80 -48.42 -46.94
C ALA A 8 -2.18 -47.12 -46.35
N VAL A 9 -1.12 -47.33 -45.56
CA VAL A 9 0.27 -46.82 -45.70
C VAL A 9 0.52 -45.56 -46.55
N GLY A 10 1.12 -44.56 -45.89
CA GLY A 10 1.94 -43.51 -46.51
C GLY A 10 2.91 -42.91 -45.48
N THR A 11 4.18 -43.33 -45.51
CA THR A 11 5.31 -42.73 -44.78
C THR A 11 5.80 -41.47 -45.50
N GLN A 12 6.11 -40.40 -44.76
CA GLN A 12 7.28 -39.47 -44.90
C GLN A 12 6.98 -38.14 -44.16
N THR A 13 7.58 -37.90 -42.99
CA THR A 13 8.78 -37.06 -42.73
C THR A 13 8.69 -35.60 -43.20
N ASN A 14 8.55 -34.64 -42.27
CA ASN A 14 9.57 -33.61 -41.96
C ASN A 14 8.98 -32.43 -41.14
N ASP A 15 9.64 -32.20 -39.99
CA ASP A 15 10.17 -30.92 -39.52
C ASP A 15 9.28 -29.68 -39.22
N THR A 16 9.43 -29.27 -37.95
CA THR A 16 9.72 -27.89 -37.48
C THR A 16 8.56 -26.97 -37.06
N ALA A 17 8.54 -26.74 -35.74
CA ALA A 17 8.38 -25.49 -34.98
C ALA A 17 7.55 -24.32 -35.56
N GLY A 18 6.70 -23.73 -34.71
CA GLY A 18 6.37 -22.30 -34.83
C GLY A 18 5.12 -21.82 -34.10
N GLY A 19 5.26 -21.45 -32.82
CA GLY A 19 4.22 -20.71 -32.08
C GLY A 19 4.80 -19.46 -31.39
N SER A 20 4.93 -18.34 -32.10
CA SER A 20 5.11 -16.97 -31.55
C SER A 20 5.14 -15.92 -32.67
N THR A 21 3.98 -15.48 -33.18
CA THR A 21 3.89 -14.53 -34.32
C THR A 21 3.15 -13.23 -34.00
N GLY A 22 2.63 -13.03 -32.79
CA GLY A 22 1.86 -11.82 -32.43
C GLY A 22 2.69 -10.63 -31.91
N THR A 23 3.81 -10.86 -31.23
CA THR A 23 4.54 -9.80 -30.50
C THR A 23 5.76 -9.26 -31.26
N ARG A 24 6.32 -10.06 -32.18
CA ARG A 24 7.51 -9.69 -32.97
C ARG A 24 7.20 -8.59 -33.99
N SER A 25 6.02 -8.62 -34.62
CA SER A 25 5.66 -7.69 -35.69
C SER A 25 5.50 -6.23 -35.24
N LEU A 26 5.02 -5.98 -34.02
CA LEU A 26 4.89 -4.64 -33.46
C LEU A 26 6.25 -4.07 -33.02
N LEU A 27 7.07 -4.89 -32.36
CA LEU A 27 8.42 -4.52 -31.92
C LEU A 27 9.36 -4.23 -33.09
N ASP A 28 9.23 -4.96 -34.20
CA ASP A 28 10.01 -4.72 -35.42
C ASP A 28 9.53 -3.49 -36.21
N ARG A 29 8.26 -3.10 -36.07
CA ARG A 29 7.71 -1.86 -36.65
C ARG A 29 8.13 -0.61 -35.89
N LEU A 30 8.11 -0.66 -34.55
CA LEU A 30 8.46 0.49 -33.71
C LEU A 30 9.97 0.64 -33.50
N LEU A 31 10.72 -0.48 -33.48
CA LEU A 31 12.17 -0.50 -33.31
C LEU A 31 12.81 -1.45 -34.36
N PRO A 32 13.05 -0.98 -35.59
CA PRO A 32 13.66 -1.76 -36.66
C PRO A 32 14.96 -2.51 -36.27
N PRO A 33 15.13 -3.78 -36.71
CA PRO A 33 16.25 -4.64 -36.31
C PRO A 33 17.65 -4.15 -36.70
N ARG A 34 17.77 -3.24 -37.68
CA ARG A 34 19.06 -2.81 -38.27
C ARG A 34 19.43 -1.34 -37.98
N LYS A 35 19.01 -0.80 -36.83
CA LYS A 35 19.49 0.52 -36.37
C LYS A 35 20.20 0.40 -35.02
N ARG A 36 21.25 1.20 -34.84
CA ARG A 36 21.88 1.42 -33.53
C ARG A 36 21.04 2.48 -32.82
N TYR A 37 20.59 2.20 -31.61
CA TYR A 37 19.74 3.09 -30.83
C TYR A 37 20.63 3.78 -29.80
N LEU A 38 20.81 5.10 -29.92
CA LEU A 38 21.74 5.87 -29.07
C LEU A 38 23.15 5.25 -29.04
N GLY A 39 23.64 4.76 -30.19
CA GLY A 39 24.94 4.10 -30.30
C GLY A 39 25.01 2.66 -29.76
N LEU A 40 23.97 2.19 -29.08
CA LEU A 40 23.90 0.86 -28.47
C LEU A 40 23.24 -0.17 -29.40
N LYS A 41 23.56 -1.47 -29.18
CA LYS A 41 22.92 -2.58 -29.91
C LYS A 41 21.44 -2.65 -29.52
N ARG A 42 20.55 -3.05 -30.45
CA ARG A 42 19.10 -3.19 -30.19
C ARG A 42 18.80 -3.98 -28.91
N LYS A 43 19.53 -5.07 -28.67
CA LYS A 43 19.37 -5.89 -27.46
C LYS A 43 19.70 -5.12 -26.18
N THR A 44 20.81 -4.38 -26.15
CA THR A 44 21.20 -3.61 -24.96
C THR A 44 20.24 -2.45 -24.72
N PHE A 45 19.75 -1.81 -25.77
CA PHE A 45 18.72 -0.76 -25.66
C PHE A 45 17.40 -1.30 -25.10
N LEU A 46 16.94 -2.47 -25.55
CA LEU A 46 15.73 -3.10 -25.03
C LEU A 46 15.87 -3.54 -23.56
N TRP A 47 17.04 -4.08 -23.16
CA TRP A 47 17.30 -4.39 -21.76
C TRP A 47 17.32 -3.15 -20.86
N ILE A 48 17.88 -2.03 -21.34
CA ILE A 48 17.87 -0.75 -20.62
C ILE A 48 16.42 -0.23 -20.50
N LEU A 49 15.63 -0.25 -21.57
CA LEU A 49 14.23 0.17 -21.51
C LEU A 49 13.39 -0.70 -20.58
N LEU A 50 13.62 -2.02 -20.57
CA LEU A 50 12.96 -2.94 -19.65
C LEU A 50 13.36 -2.63 -18.20
N ALA A 51 14.65 -2.43 -17.92
CA ALA A 51 15.15 -2.11 -16.59
C ALA A 51 14.62 -0.75 -16.10
N ILE A 52 14.58 0.26 -16.96
CA ILE A 52 14.00 1.58 -16.65
C ILE A 52 12.49 1.45 -16.40
N SER A 53 11.76 0.73 -17.25
CA SER A 53 10.32 0.50 -17.07
C SER A 53 10.01 -0.23 -15.76
N LEU A 54 10.78 -1.27 -15.43
CA LEU A 54 10.65 -2.02 -14.18
C LEU A 54 11.01 -1.15 -12.96
N CYS A 55 12.06 -0.32 -13.06
CA CYS A 55 12.48 0.60 -12.00
C CYS A 55 11.42 1.70 -11.78
N LEU A 56 10.84 2.24 -12.85
CA LEU A 56 9.73 3.19 -12.78
C LEU A 56 8.47 2.56 -12.20
N LEU A 57 8.13 1.32 -12.57
CA LEU A 57 7.04 0.56 -11.96
C LEU A 57 7.27 0.35 -10.46
N ALA A 58 8.49 0.00 -10.05
CA ALA A 58 8.85 -0.14 -8.64
C ALA A 58 8.78 1.19 -7.86
N LEU A 59 9.20 2.31 -8.48
CA LEU A 59 9.08 3.64 -7.89
C LEU A 59 7.63 4.09 -7.75
N ILE A 60 6.78 3.79 -8.73
CA ILE A 60 5.35 4.11 -8.68
C ILE A 60 4.64 3.24 -7.63
N ILE A 61 5.02 1.97 -7.48
CA ILE A 61 4.45 1.07 -6.47
C ILE A 61 4.96 1.40 -5.05
N GLY A 62 6.17 1.96 -4.92
CA GLY A 62 6.82 2.22 -3.63
C GLY A 62 6.68 3.64 -3.08
N LEU A 63 6.02 4.57 -3.78
CA LEU A 63 5.89 5.96 -3.33
C LEU A 63 4.51 6.25 -2.76
N SER A 64 4.35 6.01 -1.47
CA SER A 64 3.31 6.70 -0.71
C SER A 64 3.67 6.76 0.77
N PRO A 65 4.54 7.71 1.18
CA PRO A 65 4.43 8.22 2.54
C PRO A 65 3.03 8.81 2.70
N GLY A 66 2.22 8.25 3.61
CA GLY A 66 0.89 8.75 3.90
C GLY A 66 1.02 10.12 4.56
N LEU A 67 0.68 11.19 3.85
CA LEU A 67 0.62 12.53 4.41
C LEU A 67 -0.73 12.69 5.11
N GLY A 68 -0.72 12.69 6.44
CA GLY A 68 -1.93 12.88 7.23
C GLY A 68 -2.37 14.35 7.31
N ALA A 69 -3.59 14.56 7.78
CA ALA A 69 -4.22 15.86 8.00
C ALA A 69 -3.47 16.76 8.98
N CYS A 70 -2.52 16.23 9.77
CA CYS A 70 -1.61 17.00 10.59
C CYS A 70 -0.36 17.50 9.85
N GLY A 71 -0.23 17.23 8.55
CA GLY A 71 0.93 17.64 7.75
C GLY A 71 2.18 16.80 8.03
N VAL A 72 2.01 15.62 8.65
CA VAL A 72 3.08 14.69 8.98
C VAL A 72 3.01 13.51 8.02
N THR A 73 4.14 13.16 7.42
CA THR A 73 4.28 11.90 6.68
C THR A 73 4.48 10.75 7.65
N SER A 74 3.71 9.69 7.51
CA SER A 74 3.83 8.48 8.33
C SER A 74 3.71 7.22 7.48
N THR A 75 4.13 6.10 8.05
CA THR A 75 4.03 4.78 7.41
C THR A 75 3.17 3.84 8.27
N GLU A 76 2.78 2.69 7.71
CA GLU A 76 2.05 1.64 8.43
C GLU A 76 2.85 1.05 9.61
N ASP A 77 4.15 1.35 9.67
CA ASP A 77 5.08 0.90 10.70
C ASP A 77 5.16 1.82 11.93
N ASP A 78 4.53 3.00 11.88
CA ASP A 78 4.54 3.98 12.96
C ASP A 78 3.39 3.74 13.95
N PHE A 79 3.56 4.05 15.24
CA PHE A 79 2.47 3.99 16.22
C PHE A 79 1.63 5.28 16.19
N ILE A 80 0.73 5.34 15.21
CA ILE A 80 -0.07 6.52 14.89
C ILE A 80 -1.56 6.22 14.84
N VAL A 81 -2.35 7.29 14.95
CA VAL A 81 -3.81 7.23 14.87
C VAL A 81 -4.38 8.43 14.11
N SER A 82 -5.43 8.14 13.35
CA SER A 82 -6.35 9.09 12.75
C SER A 82 -7.59 9.17 13.65
N LEU A 83 -7.95 10.38 14.08
CA LEU A 83 -9.16 10.57 14.90
C LEU A 83 -10.38 10.73 14.01
N SER A 84 -11.55 10.42 14.53
CA SER A 84 -12.81 10.71 13.86
C SER A 84 -12.88 12.17 13.42
N HIS A 85 -13.43 12.39 12.22
CA HIS A 85 -13.67 13.74 11.73
C HIS A 85 -14.52 14.58 12.70
N ILE A 86 -15.41 13.95 13.46
CA ILE A 86 -16.26 14.62 14.44
C ILE A 86 -15.39 15.23 15.56
N LEU A 87 -14.50 14.45 16.18
CA LEU A 87 -13.60 14.95 17.22
C LEU A 87 -12.56 15.91 16.65
N PHE A 88 -12.01 15.59 15.50
CA PHE A 88 -10.98 16.38 14.84
C PHE A 88 -11.52 17.76 14.45
N ASP A 89 -12.66 17.83 13.77
CA ASP A 89 -13.24 19.09 13.31
C ASP A 89 -13.81 19.91 14.47
N ALA A 90 -14.35 19.27 15.52
CA ALA A 90 -14.82 19.95 16.71
C ALA A 90 -13.69 20.63 17.50
N ALA A 91 -12.48 20.09 17.46
CA ALA A 91 -11.30 20.74 18.02
C ALA A 91 -10.85 21.97 17.21
N GLY A 92 -11.34 22.08 15.97
CA GLY A 92 -11.10 23.20 15.07
C GLY A 92 -9.67 23.24 14.53
N SER A 93 -9.39 24.33 13.83
CA SER A 93 -8.02 24.75 13.54
C SER A 93 -7.69 25.92 14.46
N SER A 94 -6.42 26.30 14.55
CA SER A 94 -5.94 27.53 15.19
C SER A 94 -6.62 28.82 14.67
N THR A 95 -7.45 28.75 13.62
CA THR A 95 -8.18 29.88 13.05
C THR A 95 -9.69 29.60 12.91
N ASP A 96 -10.51 30.57 13.33
CA ASP A 96 -11.98 30.51 13.39
C ASP A 96 -12.70 30.45 12.02
N ALA A 97 -11.97 30.51 10.90
CA ALA A 97 -12.51 30.64 9.55
C ALA A 97 -12.43 29.35 8.70
N GLY A 98 -12.08 28.21 9.31
CA GLY A 98 -11.71 27.00 8.57
C GLY A 98 -10.23 27.07 8.21
N GLY A 99 -9.40 26.71 9.19
CA GLY A 99 -7.95 26.84 9.11
C GLY A 99 -7.20 25.63 8.59
N ASN A 100 -5.89 25.80 8.53
CA ASN A 100 -4.92 24.77 8.21
C ASN A 100 -5.07 23.56 9.15
N SER A 101 -5.43 22.40 8.61
CA SER A 101 -5.60 21.16 9.39
C SER A 101 -4.31 20.75 10.12
N ASN A 102 -3.15 21.13 9.60
CA ASN A 102 -1.86 20.86 10.22
C ASN A 102 -1.69 21.56 11.58
N GLU A 103 -2.53 22.56 11.87
CA GLU A 103 -2.53 23.35 13.11
C GLU A 103 -3.68 22.97 14.06
N ASN A 104 -4.35 21.84 13.81
CA ASN A 104 -5.35 21.32 14.73
C ASN A 104 -4.70 21.05 16.11
N PRO A 105 -5.28 21.50 17.24
CA PRO A 105 -4.69 21.33 18.56
C PRO A 105 -4.59 19.86 19.02
N LEU A 106 -5.26 18.93 18.34
CA LEU A 106 -5.13 17.49 18.58
C LEU A 106 -3.92 16.88 17.88
N CYS A 107 -3.37 17.52 16.83
CA CYS A 107 -2.20 17.01 16.13
C CYS A 107 -1.00 16.86 17.06
N GLY A 108 -0.32 15.72 16.98
CA GLY A 108 0.82 15.39 17.83
C GLY A 108 0.47 15.03 19.27
N ARG A 109 -0.79 15.15 19.71
CA ARG A 109 -1.21 14.65 21.03
C ARG A 109 -1.11 13.13 21.07
N MET A 110 -0.82 12.62 22.26
CA MET A 110 -0.68 11.19 22.51
C MET A 110 -1.92 10.66 23.23
N LEU A 111 -2.37 9.48 22.84
CA LEU A 111 -3.41 8.72 23.55
C LEU A 111 -2.95 7.27 23.75
N ARG A 112 -3.53 6.58 24.73
CA ARG A 112 -3.30 5.16 24.97
C ARG A 112 -4.57 4.38 24.72
N ALA A 113 -4.54 3.44 23.79
CA ALA A 113 -5.60 2.46 23.58
C ALA A 113 -5.26 1.17 24.35
N THR A 114 -6.26 0.56 24.99
CA THR A 114 -6.11 -0.61 25.86
C THR A 114 -7.28 -1.57 25.66
N ARG A 115 -6.97 -2.87 25.53
CA ARG A 115 -7.96 -3.96 25.51
C ARG A 115 -7.39 -5.25 26.09
N TYR A 116 -8.28 -6.17 26.46
CA TYR A 116 -7.89 -7.55 26.70
C TYR A 116 -7.69 -8.25 25.35
N ASN A 117 -6.54 -8.90 25.16
CA ASN A 117 -6.28 -9.70 23.97
C ASN A 117 -6.45 -11.18 24.31
N GLU A 118 -7.41 -11.82 23.65
CA GLU A 118 -7.84 -13.19 23.90
C GLU A 118 -6.77 -14.19 23.48
N GLU A 119 -6.11 -13.96 22.34
CA GLU A 119 -5.05 -14.83 21.83
C GLU A 119 -3.82 -14.81 22.74
N ALA A 120 -3.45 -13.63 23.24
CA ALA A 120 -2.35 -13.48 24.20
C ALA A 120 -2.77 -13.77 25.66
N SER A 121 -4.06 -13.95 25.92
CA SER A 121 -4.65 -14.08 27.27
C SER A 121 -4.12 -13.02 28.25
N ALA A 122 -4.02 -11.76 27.80
CA ALA A 122 -3.41 -10.68 28.57
C ALA A 122 -3.95 -9.30 28.14
N GLN A 123 -3.89 -8.34 29.07
CA GLN A 123 -4.14 -6.94 28.75
C GLN A 123 -3.04 -6.39 27.83
N ARG A 124 -3.44 -5.74 26.75
CA ARG A 124 -2.54 -5.05 25.81
C ARG A 124 -2.86 -3.57 25.78
N SER A 125 -1.83 -2.76 25.60
CA SER A 125 -1.95 -1.32 25.38
C SER A 125 -0.94 -0.84 24.35
N VAL A 126 -1.28 0.26 23.70
CA VAL A 126 -0.42 0.94 22.72
C VAL A 126 -0.61 2.46 22.85
N ASP A 127 0.50 3.18 22.81
CA ASP A 127 0.51 4.64 22.77
C ASP A 127 0.56 5.10 21.33
N LEU A 128 -0.34 6.00 20.96
CA LEU A 128 -0.56 6.43 19.59
C LEU A 128 -0.46 7.94 19.50
N ARG A 129 0.23 8.41 18.47
CA ARG A 129 0.30 9.82 18.12
C ARG A 129 -0.76 10.17 17.10
N VAL A 130 -1.52 11.22 17.36
CA VAL A 130 -2.51 11.76 16.41
C VAL A 130 -1.78 12.41 15.24
N VAL A 131 -2.03 11.93 14.02
CA VAL A 131 -1.39 12.46 12.80
C VAL A 131 -2.37 12.73 11.65
N ASP A 132 -3.62 12.29 11.78
CA ASP A 132 -4.57 12.35 10.67
C ASP A 132 -6.04 12.42 11.15
N ARG A 133 -6.94 12.59 10.18
CA ARG A 133 -8.38 12.71 10.32
C ARG A 133 -9.08 11.61 9.52
N CYS A 134 -9.86 10.78 10.20
CA CYS A 134 -10.66 9.72 9.61
C CYS A 134 -12.09 10.18 9.27
N THR A 135 -12.41 10.29 7.99
CA THR A 135 -13.75 10.69 7.49
C THR A 135 -14.82 9.62 7.67
N GLY A 136 -14.43 8.35 7.77
CA GLY A 136 -15.34 7.20 7.89
C GLY A 136 -15.52 6.68 9.31
N CYS A 137 -14.93 7.34 10.30
CA CYS A 137 -14.92 6.91 11.70
C CYS A 137 -16.05 7.56 12.49
N GLU A 138 -16.68 6.76 13.36
CA GLU A 138 -17.60 7.25 14.38
C GLU A 138 -16.84 8.05 15.45
N VAL A 139 -17.55 8.80 16.29
CA VAL A 139 -16.93 9.79 17.20
C VAL A 139 -15.74 9.25 18.01
N ASP A 140 -15.87 8.07 18.60
CA ASP A 140 -14.84 7.46 19.47
C ASP A 140 -13.96 6.41 18.77
N ASP A 141 -14.15 6.20 17.45
CA ASP A 141 -13.34 5.29 16.67
C ASP A 141 -11.90 5.81 16.52
N LEU A 142 -10.96 4.88 16.62
CA LEU A 142 -9.54 5.12 16.34
C LEU A 142 -9.16 4.33 15.10
N ASP A 143 -8.72 5.01 14.05
CA ASP A 143 -8.14 4.37 12.86
C ASP A 143 -6.62 4.41 12.98
N THR A 144 -5.99 3.24 13.09
CA THR A 144 -4.57 3.12 13.46
C THR A 144 -3.79 2.48 12.32
N SER A 145 -2.48 2.71 12.30
CA SER A 145 -1.60 1.91 11.45
C SER A 145 -1.71 0.41 11.75
N LEU A 146 -1.36 -0.43 10.77
CA LEU A 146 -1.41 -1.89 10.92
C LEU A 146 -0.56 -2.38 12.11
N LYS A 147 0.66 -1.86 12.27
CA LYS A 147 1.54 -2.25 13.36
C LYS A 147 1.02 -1.85 14.75
N ALA A 148 0.35 -0.70 14.84
CA ALA A 148 -0.33 -0.28 16.05
C ALA A 148 -1.49 -1.21 16.39
N PHE A 149 -2.32 -1.54 15.40
CA PHE A 149 -3.45 -2.45 15.55
C PHE A 149 -3.00 -3.84 16.03
N GLU A 150 -1.94 -4.38 15.44
CA GLU A 150 -1.38 -5.70 15.79
C GLU A 150 -0.84 -5.79 17.22
N ARG A 151 -0.62 -4.65 17.89
CA ARG A 151 -0.30 -4.62 19.32
C ARG A 151 -1.50 -4.97 20.20
N LEU A 152 -2.71 -4.67 19.71
CA LEU A 152 -3.98 -4.80 20.42
C LEU A 152 -4.73 -6.08 20.02
N ALA A 153 -4.75 -6.42 18.74
CA ALA A 153 -5.49 -7.57 18.20
C ALA A 153 -4.83 -8.12 16.92
N PRO A 154 -5.06 -9.39 16.54
CA PRO A 154 -4.61 -9.92 15.26
C PRO A 154 -5.23 -9.14 14.11
N SER A 155 -4.46 -8.82 13.07
CA SER A 155 -4.94 -8.04 11.91
C SER A 155 -6.21 -8.62 11.25
N ALA A 156 -6.38 -9.94 11.30
CA ALA A 156 -7.59 -10.63 10.83
C ALA A 156 -8.89 -10.26 11.58
N SER A 157 -8.80 -9.71 12.79
CA SER A 157 -9.95 -9.23 13.55
C SER A 157 -10.59 -7.98 12.96
N GLY A 158 -9.86 -7.21 12.16
CA GLY A 158 -10.35 -6.00 11.49
C GLY A 158 -10.64 -4.84 12.44
N ARG A 159 -11.79 -4.88 13.13
CA ARG A 159 -12.22 -3.85 14.09
C ARG A 159 -12.49 -4.49 15.44
N VAL A 160 -11.94 -3.89 16.50
CA VAL A 160 -12.08 -4.38 17.88
C VAL A 160 -12.39 -3.25 18.83
N ASP A 161 -13.13 -3.55 19.90
CA ASP A 161 -13.40 -2.57 20.95
C ASP A 161 -12.15 -2.34 21.80
N VAL A 162 -11.90 -1.07 22.11
CA VAL A 162 -10.81 -0.60 22.96
C VAL A 162 -11.33 0.45 23.93
N SER A 163 -10.70 0.53 25.10
CA SER A 163 -10.77 1.72 25.95
C SER A 163 -9.59 2.62 25.63
N TRP A 164 -9.80 3.93 25.53
CA TRP A 164 -8.69 4.86 25.30
C TRP A 164 -8.80 6.13 26.12
N ALA A 165 -7.64 6.74 26.38
CA ALA A 165 -7.54 8.01 27.09
C ALA A 165 -6.36 8.82 26.59
N TRP A 166 -6.50 10.15 26.63
CA TRP A 166 -5.39 11.07 26.38
C TRP A 166 -4.28 10.87 27.41
N LEU A 167 -3.04 10.82 26.94
CA LEU A 167 -1.89 10.92 27.82
C LEU A 167 -1.68 12.39 28.19
N GLN A 168 -1.51 12.66 29.48
CA GLN A 168 -1.15 13.99 29.94
C GLN A 168 0.26 14.34 29.44
N PRO A 169 0.55 15.60 29.06
CA PRO A 169 1.92 16.03 28.90
C PRO A 169 2.69 15.67 30.17
N ALA A 170 3.87 15.06 30.02
CA ALA A 170 4.74 14.85 31.17
C ALA A 170 4.96 16.22 31.83
N GLN A 171 4.54 16.36 33.09
CA GLN A 171 4.72 17.58 33.86
C GLN A 171 6.23 17.78 34.01
N THR A 172 6.84 18.56 33.12
CA THR A 172 8.21 19.02 33.29
C THR A 172 8.16 20.03 34.43
N GLY A 173 8.59 19.61 35.61
CA GLY A 173 8.61 20.43 36.81
C GLY A 173 9.23 21.80 36.56
N SER A 174 8.60 22.81 37.17
CA SER A 174 8.97 24.23 37.12
C SER A 174 10.42 24.51 37.49
#